data_AF-X0WH52-F1
#
_entry.id   AF-X0WH52-F1
#
_cell.length_a   1.000
_cell.length_b   1.000
_cell.length_c   1.000
_cell.angle_alpha   90.00
_cell.angle_beta   90.00
_cell.angle_gamma   90.00
#
_symmetry.space_group_name_H-M   'P 1'
#
loop_
_entity.id
_entity.type
_entity.pdbx_description
1 polymer ?
#
loop_
_entity_poly.entity_id
_entity_poly.type
_entity_poly.pdbx_seq_one_letter_code
_entity_poly.pdbx_strand_id
1 'polypeptide(L)'
;RPWEAPYRQRWVEAIGPNVIKFIEDFAGDVPADNWVDTKIGSTAGISSYNIEGGGILLYGSGSSDDGFQLQKLAGYKVVDDCPIYFGVRWKVVGAAGGSVSVMMGLHSEDTDVVGSPTDGIVLECASAATGIDLVCIDSGSRTNLVALTTIVADTWYIDEFYWDGAEQIKLWHDGVYIGAAATASIDQTAKMAVTLAYQDEVGNASGTTGLAVDWVRAVQLLDARN
;
A
#
# COMPACT_ATOMS: atom_id res chain seq x y z
N ARG A 1 -20.46 -1.20 14.09
CA ARG A 1 -21.59 -0.24 14.30
C ARG A 1 -22.62 -0.44 13.17
N PRO A 2 -23.90 -0.01 13.26
CA PRO A 2 -24.95 -0.39 12.30
C PRO A 2 -24.69 -0.02 10.83
N TRP A 3 -23.81 0.96 10.57
CA TRP A 3 -23.43 1.39 9.21
C TRP A 3 -22.31 0.54 8.56
N GLU A 4 -21.72 -0.42 9.27
CA GLU A 4 -20.65 -1.29 8.76
C GLU A 4 -21.14 -2.71 8.42
N ALA A 5 -22.42 -2.99 8.64
CA ALA A 5 -23.06 -4.28 8.36
C ALA A 5 -22.87 -4.82 6.92
N PRO A 6 -22.79 -3.99 5.86
CA PRO A 6 -22.50 -4.49 4.51
C PRO A 6 -21.00 -4.76 4.24
N TYR A 7 -20.07 -4.39 5.14
CA TYR A 7 -18.63 -4.47 4.91
C TYR A 7 -17.95 -5.53 5.82
N ARG A 8 -18.46 -6.77 5.77
CA ARG A 8 -18.02 -7.87 6.63
C ARG A 8 -16.52 -8.18 6.51
N GLN A 9 -15.91 -7.94 5.36
CA GLN A 9 -14.46 -8.14 5.15
C GLN A 9 -13.59 -7.33 6.11
N ARG A 10 -14.08 -6.21 6.65
CA ARG A 10 -13.38 -5.38 7.65
C ARG A 10 -13.38 -5.97 9.07
N TRP A 11 -14.26 -6.94 9.34
CA TRP A 11 -14.53 -7.50 10.68
C TRP A 11 -14.28 -9.00 10.77
N VAL A 12 -14.08 -9.67 9.65
CA VAL A 12 -13.81 -11.11 9.64
C VAL A 12 -12.33 -11.30 9.91
N GLU A 13 -12.01 -11.75 11.11
CA GLU A 13 -10.74 -12.42 11.34
C GLU A 13 -10.76 -13.73 10.54
N ALA A 14 -9.89 -13.81 9.53
CA ALA A 14 -9.64 -15.06 8.84
C ALA A 14 -8.90 -16.00 9.81
N ILE A 15 -9.51 -17.14 10.12
CA ILE A 15 -8.93 -18.17 10.99
C ILE A 15 -8.91 -19.48 10.21
N GLY A 16 -7.75 -20.12 10.14
CA GLY A 16 -7.59 -21.41 9.48
C GLY A 16 -6.14 -21.71 9.10
N PRO A 17 -5.82 -22.98 8.82
CA PRO A 17 -4.46 -23.38 8.47
C PRO A 17 -3.98 -22.75 7.16
N ASN A 18 -4.87 -22.34 6.27
CA ASN A 18 -4.53 -21.77 4.95
C ASN A 18 -4.63 -20.23 4.91
N VAL A 19 -4.75 -19.59 6.07
CA VAL A 19 -4.77 -18.12 6.14
C VAL A 19 -3.34 -17.59 6.07
N ILE A 20 -3.13 -16.61 5.20
CA ILE A 20 -2.00 -15.67 5.27
C ILE A 20 -2.55 -14.38 5.87
N LYS A 21 -1.94 -13.92 6.97
CA LYS A 21 -2.38 -12.73 7.69
C LYS A 21 -1.17 -11.89 8.06
N PHE A 22 -1.18 -10.65 7.62
CA PHE A 22 -0.25 -9.62 8.06
C PHE A 22 -1.06 -8.47 8.66
N ILE A 23 -0.80 -8.15 9.92
CA ILE A 23 -1.38 -7.00 10.62
C ILE A 23 -0.23 -6.33 11.34
N GLU A 24 -0.04 -5.06 11.05
CA GLU A 24 0.96 -4.22 11.69
C GLU A 24 0.32 -2.89 12.06
N ASP A 25 0.43 -2.52 13.33
CA ASP A 25 0.02 -1.23 13.90
C ASP A 25 1.23 -0.38 14.30
N PHE A 26 2.44 -0.91 14.09
CA PHE A 26 3.73 -0.33 14.39
C PHE A 26 3.95 0.05 15.85
N ALA A 27 2.94 0.05 16.73
CA ALA A 27 2.97 0.28 18.18
C ALA A 27 3.88 1.42 18.69
N GLY A 28 4.31 2.34 17.82
CA GLY A 28 5.24 3.44 18.09
C GLY A 28 6.72 3.10 17.84
N ASP A 29 7.01 1.94 17.28
CA ASP A 29 8.35 1.43 17.00
C ASP A 29 8.62 1.31 15.49
N VAL A 30 9.88 1.50 15.12
CA VAL A 30 10.35 1.17 13.78
C VAL A 30 10.27 -0.35 13.61
N PRO A 31 9.71 -0.86 12.50
CA PRO A 31 9.60 -2.29 12.26
C PRO A 31 10.96 -2.97 12.39
N ALA A 32 11.01 -4.07 13.16
CA ALA A 32 12.21 -4.88 13.35
C ALA A 32 12.69 -5.55 12.04
N ASP A 33 13.89 -6.15 12.06
CA ASP A 33 14.72 -6.74 10.97
C ASP A 33 14.05 -7.72 9.97
N ASN A 34 12.73 -7.91 10.00
CA ASN A 34 12.01 -8.83 9.11
C ASN A 34 11.30 -8.14 7.94
N TRP A 35 11.61 -6.87 7.69
CA TRP A 35 11.21 -6.13 6.48
C TRP A 35 12.43 -5.99 5.57
N VAL A 36 12.19 -6.02 4.26
CA VAL A 36 13.20 -5.66 3.26
C VAL A 36 13.07 -4.16 3.03
N ASP A 37 14.14 -3.42 3.26
CA ASP A 37 14.20 -1.98 3.03
C ASP A 37 15.06 -1.63 1.82
N THR A 38 14.55 -0.69 1.02
CA THR A 38 15.32 -0.03 -0.03
C THR A 38 15.43 1.45 0.31
N LYS A 39 16.67 1.88 0.52
CA LYS A 39 17.00 3.27 0.81
C LYS A 39 17.41 4.01 -0.48
N ILE A 40 16.74 5.12 -0.76
CA ILE A 40 17.05 6.00 -1.88
C ILE A 40 17.48 7.36 -1.33
N GLY A 41 18.78 7.64 -1.41
CA GLY A 41 19.37 8.84 -0.82
C GLY A 41 20.06 8.59 0.52
N SER A 42 21.01 9.45 0.89
CA SER A 42 22.01 9.15 1.93
C SER A 42 21.48 9.16 3.36
N THR A 43 20.47 9.98 3.65
CA THR A 43 19.83 10.10 4.97
C THR A 43 18.37 9.63 4.98
N ALA A 44 17.86 9.11 3.87
CA ALA A 44 16.53 8.51 3.83
C ALA A 44 16.42 7.35 4.84
N GLY A 45 15.21 7.09 5.30
CA GLY A 45 14.99 6.13 6.34
C GLY A 45 13.56 6.02 6.82
N ILE A 46 13.44 5.38 7.98
CA ILE A 46 12.21 5.19 8.72
C ILE A 46 12.40 5.65 10.17
N SER A 47 11.36 6.26 10.72
CA SER A 47 11.31 6.68 12.12
C SER A 47 9.94 6.38 12.72
N SER A 48 9.86 6.34 14.06
CA SER A 48 8.58 6.27 14.73
C SER A 48 7.79 7.56 14.55
N TYR A 49 6.47 7.44 14.45
CA TYR A 49 5.54 8.55 14.30
C TYR A 49 4.61 8.61 15.50
N ASN A 50 4.64 9.74 16.22
CA ASN A 50 3.93 9.88 17.50
C ASN A 50 2.43 10.15 17.29
N ILE A 51 1.65 9.08 17.19
CA ILE A 51 0.19 9.08 17.16
C ILE A 51 -0.35 8.02 18.12
N GLU A 52 -1.63 8.15 18.49
CA GLU A 52 -2.32 7.12 19.25
C GLU A 52 -2.36 5.81 18.45
N GLY A 53 -1.97 4.70 19.08
CA GLY A 53 -1.83 3.39 18.42
C GLY A 53 -0.43 3.08 17.90
N GLY A 54 0.39 4.11 17.68
CA GLY A 54 1.70 3.95 17.05
C GLY A 54 1.66 4.21 15.55
N GLY A 55 2.83 4.40 14.96
CA GLY A 55 2.95 4.62 13.53
C GLY A 55 4.41 4.81 13.13
N ILE A 56 4.64 4.83 11.83
CA ILE A 56 5.96 5.06 11.23
C ILE A 56 5.90 6.20 10.24
N LEU A 57 7.07 6.78 9.98
CA LEU A 57 7.29 7.75 8.92
C LEU A 57 8.41 7.25 8.01
N LEU A 58 8.09 7.02 6.74
CA LEU A 58 9.07 6.81 5.67
C LEU A 58 9.44 8.18 5.09
N TYR A 59 10.73 8.48 4.96
CA TYR A 59 11.19 9.80 4.54
C TYR A 59 12.44 9.73 3.63
N GLY A 60 12.55 10.71 2.73
CA GLY A 60 13.72 10.90 1.86
C GLY A 60 14.86 11.68 2.52
N SER A 61 15.97 11.91 1.81
CA SER A 61 17.08 12.75 2.29
C SER A 61 17.00 14.23 1.91
N GLY A 62 15.84 14.69 1.43
CA GLY A 62 15.62 16.10 1.09
C GLY A 62 16.30 16.55 -0.20
N SER A 63 16.69 15.61 -1.06
CA SER A 63 16.95 15.84 -2.49
C SER A 63 15.83 15.22 -3.34
N SER A 64 15.72 15.66 -4.58
CA SER A 64 14.76 15.08 -5.52
C SER A 64 15.05 13.61 -5.76
N ASP A 65 14.00 12.82 -5.94
CA ASP A 65 14.04 11.37 -6.13
C ASP A 65 14.59 10.58 -4.93
N ASP A 66 14.81 11.23 -3.78
CA ASP A 66 15.10 10.52 -2.54
C ASP A 66 13.83 9.89 -1.97
N GLY A 67 13.97 8.78 -1.27
CA GLY A 67 12.83 8.02 -0.81
C GLY A 67 13.21 6.82 0.04
N PHE A 68 12.17 6.13 0.51
CA PHE A 68 12.32 4.91 1.29
C PHE A 68 11.20 3.94 0.95
N GLN A 69 11.55 2.68 0.77
CA GLN A 69 10.62 1.61 0.38
C GLN A 69 10.76 0.46 1.37
N LEU A 70 9.62 -0.13 1.75
CA LEU A 70 9.53 -1.23 2.69
C LEU A 70 8.66 -2.34 2.12
N GLN A 71 9.19 -3.56 2.13
CA GLN A 71 8.45 -4.75 1.71
C GLN A 71 8.46 -5.83 2.79
N LYS A 72 7.27 -6.32 3.13
CA LYS A 72 7.09 -7.50 3.98
C LYS A 72 6.78 -8.70 3.10
N LEU A 73 7.78 -9.58 2.98
CA LEU A 73 7.61 -10.84 2.26
C LEU A 73 6.58 -11.72 2.97
N ALA A 74 5.44 -11.94 2.31
CA ALA A 74 4.30 -12.67 2.86
C ALA A 74 3.67 -13.64 1.85
N GLY A 75 3.98 -13.50 0.55
CA GLY A 75 3.64 -14.49 -0.46
C GLY A 75 2.17 -14.47 -0.90
N TYR A 76 1.52 -13.31 -0.84
CA TYR A 76 0.17 -13.13 -1.37
C TYR A 76 0.15 -13.42 -2.86
N LYS A 77 -0.87 -14.11 -3.36
CA LYS A 77 -0.92 -14.47 -4.78
C LYS A 77 -2.34 -14.42 -5.30
N VAL A 78 -2.57 -13.78 -6.43
CA VAL A 78 -3.89 -13.72 -7.06
C VAL A 78 -4.17 -15.09 -7.69
N VAL A 79 -4.93 -15.94 -6.99
CA VAL A 79 -5.32 -17.29 -7.43
C VAL A 79 -6.81 -17.47 -7.24
N ASP A 80 -7.49 -17.98 -8.26
CA ASP A 80 -8.95 -18.16 -8.23
C ASP A 80 -9.44 -18.81 -6.92
N ASP A 81 -10.61 -18.38 -6.45
CA ASP A 81 -11.25 -18.76 -5.20
C ASP A 81 -10.45 -18.42 -3.91
N CYS A 82 -9.34 -17.68 -4.02
CA CYS A 82 -8.50 -17.28 -2.88
C CYS A 82 -8.54 -15.76 -2.63
N PRO A 83 -9.63 -15.22 -2.05
CA PRO A 83 -9.83 -13.78 -1.94
C PRO A 83 -8.75 -13.09 -1.10
N ILE A 84 -8.46 -11.84 -1.44
CA ILE A 84 -7.43 -11.02 -0.80
C ILE A 84 -8.05 -9.72 -0.32
N TYR A 85 -7.74 -9.36 0.92
CA TYR A 85 -8.00 -8.02 1.47
C TYR A 85 -6.67 -7.31 1.72
N PHE A 86 -6.63 -6.02 1.37
CA PHE A 86 -5.59 -5.10 1.78
C PHE A 86 -6.22 -3.83 2.33
N GLY A 87 -5.62 -3.27 3.38
CA GLY A 87 -6.01 -1.98 3.93
C GLY A 87 -4.82 -1.27 4.56
N VAL A 88 -4.82 0.06 4.46
CA VAL A 88 -3.78 0.91 5.05
C VAL A 88 -4.39 2.22 5.53
N ARG A 89 -3.91 2.71 6.68
CA ARG A 89 -4.17 4.09 7.14
C ARG A 89 -2.91 4.91 7.05
N TRP A 90 -2.97 6.00 6.29
CA TRP A 90 -1.78 6.72 5.86
C TRP A 90 -2.03 8.23 5.68
N LYS A 91 -0.96 9.01 5.57
CA LYS A 91 -0.97 10.40 5.10
C LYS A 91 0.38 10.79 4.51
N VAL A 92 0.38 11.78 3.62
CA VAL A 92 1.61 12.50 3.25
C VAL A 92 1.82 13.66 4.23
N VAL A 93 2.99 13.71 4.85
CA VAL A 93 3.39 14.78 5.78
C VAL A 93 4.05 15.89 4.99
N GLY A 94 3.67 17.15 5.24
CA GLY A 94 4.38 18.33 4.72
C GLY A 94 4.28 18.58 3.21
N ALA A 95 3.69 17.67 2.42
CA ALA A 95 3.45 17.81 0.98
C ALA A 95 2.07 17.28 0.60
N ALA A 96 1.52 17.84 -0.47
CA ALA A 96 0.31 17.34 -1.12
C ALA A 96 0.69 16.42 -2.29
N GLY A 97 -0.32 15.82 -2.93
CA GLY A 97 -0.12 15.16 -4.22
C GLY A 97 0.52 16.12 -5.24
N GLY A 98 1.28 15.55 -6.18
CA GLY A 98 2.01 16.26 -7.22
C GLY A 98 3.46 16.59 -6.84
N SER A 99 3.79 16.46 -5.56
CA SER A 99 5.12 16.70 -4.98
C SER A 99 5.81 15.43 -4.50
N VAL A 100 5.10 14.30 -4.50
CA VAL A 100 5.57 13.01 -3.99
C VAL A 100 5.04 11.88 -4.87
N SER A 101 5.78 10.78 -4.90
CA SER A 101 5.29 9.48 -5.34
C SER A 101 5.05 8.59 -4.11
N VAL A 102 3.89 7.92 -4.09
CA VAL A 102 3.50 7.00 -3.01
C VAL A 102 3.00 5.72 -3.64
N MET A 103 3.43 4.58 -3.10
CA MET A 103 2.90 3.27 -3.48
C MET A 103 2.64 2.43 -2.24
N MET A 104 1.41 1.95 -2.08
CA MET A 104 1.01 1.10 -0.95
C MET A 104 0.13 -0.04 -1.45
N GLY A 105 0.42 -1.28 -1.09
CA GLY A 105 -0.40 -2.39 -1.57
C GLY A 105 0.31 -3.72 -1.55
N LEU A 106 -0.03 -4.56 -2.52
CA LEU A 106 0.63 -5.83 -2.78
C LEU A 106 1.45 -5.71 -4.05
N HIS A 107 2.76 -5.91 -3.94
CA HIS A 107 3.69 -5.79 -5.06
C HIS A 107 4.67 -6.96 -5.04
N SER A 108 5.16 -7.41 -6.18
CA SER A 108 6.28 -8.36 -6.25
C SER A 108 7.48 -7.83 -5.48
N GLU A 109 8.35 -8.73 -5.00
CA GLU A 109 9.61 -8.28 -4.40
C GLU A 109 10.42 -7.50 -5.45
N ASP A 110 10.85 -6.28 -5.09
CA ASP A 110 11.54 -5.37 -6.00
C ASP A 110 12.45 -4.43 -5.21
N THR A 111 13.56 -4.05 -5.82
CA THR A 111 14.47 -3.04 -5.25
C THR A 111 14.14 -1.62 -5.70
N ASP A 112 13.19 -1.44 -6.63
CA ASP A 112 12.69 -0.14 -7.06
C ASP A 112 11.18 -0.20 -7.37
N VAL A 113 10.36 -0.33 -6.32
CA VAL A 113 8.89 -0.47 -6.48
C VAL A 113 8.24 0.81 -7.03
N VAL A 114 8.83 1.99 -6.83
CA VAL A 114 8.26 3.26 -7.30
C VAL A 114 8.63 3.49 -8.78
N GLY A 115 9.90 3.31 -9.14
CA GLY A 115 10.40 3.58 -10.49
C GLY A 115 10.05 2.49 -11.49
N SER A 116 10.37 1.23 -11.17
CA SER A 116 10.25 0.09 -12.07
C SER A 116 9.53 -1.12 -11.47
N PRO A 117 8.29 -0.96 -10.98
CA PRO A 117 7.49 -2.06 -10.48
C PRO A 117 7.26 -3.13 -11.55
N THR A 118 7.34 -4.40 -11.18
CA THR A 118 7.07 -5.52 -12.10
C THR A 118 5.60 -5.94 -12.06
N ASP A 119 5.10 -6.40 -10.90
CA ASP A 119 3.73 -6.90 -10.75
C ASP A 119 3.10 -6.41 -9.44
N GLY A 120 1.81 -6.07 -9.45
CA GLY A 120 1.14 -5.65 -8.21
C GLY A 120 -0.31 -5.17 -8.34
N ILE A 121 -0.96 -5.09 -7.18
CA ILE A 121 -2.22 -4.37 -6.96
C ILE A 121 -1.94 -3.33 -5.87
N VAL A 122 -1.91 -2.06 -6.27
CA VAL A 122 -1.40 -0.99 -5.43
C VAL A 122 -2.31 0.23 -5.44
N LEU A 123 -2.27 0.97 -4.36
CA LEU A 123 -2.72 2.35 -4.26
C LEU A 123 -1.51 3.22 -4.62
N GLU A 124 -1.61 3.97 -5.71
CA GLU A 124 -0.50 4.72 -6.29
C GLU A 124 -0.85 6.20 -6.44
N CYS A 125 0.07 7.05 -5.99
CA CYS A 125 0.19 8.42 -6.46
C CYS A 125 1.44 8.46 -7.33
N ALA A 126 1.25 8.52 -8.64
CA ALA A 126 2.35 8.54 -9.60
C ALA A 126 3.11 9.87 -9.55
N SER A 127 4.29 9.88 -10.17
CA SER A 127 5.07 11.11 -10.35
C SER A 127 4.24 12.25 -10.95
N ALA A 128 4.31 13.41 -10.32
CA ALA A 128 3.53 14.62 -10.62
C ALA A 128 1.99 14.47 -10.58
N ALA A 129 1.45 13.31 -10.19
CA ALA A 129 0.02 13.11 -10.01
C ALA A 129 -0.45 13.68 -8.68
N THR A 130 -1.65 14.25 -8.65
CA THR A 130 -2.23 14.82 -7.41
C THR A 130 -3.18 13.87 -6.69
N GLY A 131 -3.59 12.79 -7.37
CA GLY A 131 -4.53 11.81 -6.86
C GLY A 131 -3.87 10.51 -6.43
N ILE A 132 -4.58 9.78 -5.58
CA ILE A 132 -4.31 8.37 -5.29
C ILE A 132 -5.30 7.52 -6.09
N ASP A 133 -4.78 6.52 -6.79
CA ASP A 133 -5.53 5.64 -7.67
C ASP A 133 -5.28 4.17 -7.29
N LEU A 134 -6.24 3.29 -7.55
CA LEU A 134 -6.02 1.86 -7.60
C LEU A 134 -5.37 1.53 -8.95
N VAL A 135 -4.14 1.02 -8.90
CA VAL A 135 -3.36 0.66 -10.06
C VAL A 135 -3.04 -0.83 -10.02
N CYS A 136 -3.19 -1.46 -11.18
CA CYS A 136 -2.70 -2.80 -11.43
C CYS A 136 -1.43 -2.73 -12.26
N ILE A 137 -0.44 -3.53 -11.90
CA ILE A 137 0.84 -3.62 -12.59
C ILE A 137 1.02 -5.08 -13.01
N ASP A 138 1.28 -5.30 -14.31
CA ASP A 138 1.60 -6.60 -14.88
C ASP A 138 2.76 -6.43 -15.85
N SER A 139 3.86 -7.13 -15.58
CA SER A 139 5.06 -7.11 -16.42
C SER A 139 5.58 -5.68 -16.68
N GLY A 140 5.45 -4.80 -15.69
CA GLY A 140 5.82 -3.38 -15.73
C GLY A 140 4.79 -2.44 -16.36
N SER A 141 3.69 -2.97 -16.92
CA SER A 141 2.62 -2.15 -17.48
C SER A 141 1.62 -1.74 -16.40
N ARG A 142 1.47 -0.43 -16.20
CA ARG A 142 0.53 0.14 -15.23
C ARG A 142 -0.84 0.39 -15.87
N THR A 143 -1.89 -0.12 -15.25
CA THR A 143 -3.29 0.14 -15.61
C THR A 143 -4.00 0.80 -14.43
N ASN A 144 -4.41 2.05 -14.60
CA ASN A 144 -5.26 2.73 -13.62
C ASN A 144 -6.68 2.15 -13.70
N LEU A 145 -7.13 1.60 -12.59
CA LEU A 145 -8.42 0.93 -12.48
C LEU A 145 -9.50 1.89 -11.98
N VAL A 146 -9.23 2.61 -10.88
CA VAL A 146 -10.20 3.48 -10.20
C VAL A 146 -9.46 4.60 -9.49
N ALA A 147 -9.87 5.85 -9.70
CA ALA A 147 -9.41 6.98 -8.92
C ALA A 147 -10.13 7.06 -7.56
N LEU A 148 -9.40 7.32 -6.46
CA LEU A 148 -9.99 7.44 -5.12
C LEU A 148 -10.26 8.90 -4.77
N THR A 149 -9.19 9.70 -4.65
CA THR A 149 -9.27 11.07 -4.15
C THR A 149 -8.01 11.87 -4.52
N THR A 150 -8.06 13.19 -4.30
CA THR A 150 -6.88 14.07 -4.35
C THR A 150 -6.18 14.06 -3.00
N ILE A 151 -4.85 13.90 -3.00
CA ILE A 151 -4.05 13.90 -1.79
C ILE A 151 -3.90 15.34 -1.27
N VAL A 152 -4.54 15.59 -0.13
CA VAL A 152 -4.30 16.78 0.69
C VAL A 152 -3.21 16.47 1.73
N ALA A 153 -2.26 17.40 1.86
CA ALA A 153 -1.19 17.33 2.86
C ALA A 153 -1.75 17.16 4.28
N ASP A 154 -1.02 16.41 5.10
CA ASP A 154 -1.29 16.20 6.53
C ASP A 154 -2.68 15.66 6.88
N THR A 155 -3.36 15.05 5.91
CA THR A 155 -4.70 14.49 6.06
C THR A 155 -4.62 12.96 6.09
N TRP A 156 -5.20 12.34 7.12
CA TRP A 156 -5.27 10.89 7.25
C TRP A 156 -6.37 10.30 6.37
N TYR A 157 -6.01 9.26 5.61
CA TYR A 157 -6.92 8.47 4.81
C TYR A 157 -6.90 7.01 5.25
N ILE A 158 -8.01 6.31 5.04
CA ILE A 158 -8.09 4.85 5.11
C ILE A 158 -8.50 4.33 3.75
N ASP A 159 -7.56 3.68 3.06
CA ASP A 159 -7.79 3.11 1.75
C ASP A 159 -7.64 1.60 1.78
N GLU A 160 -8.58 0.93 1.12
CA GLU A 160 -8.68 -0.52 1.15
C GLU A 160 -9.16 -1.06 -0.18
N PHE A 161 -8.62 -2.22 -0.54
CA PHE A 161 -9.15 -3.01 -1.63
C PHE A 161 -9.45 -4.45 -1.20
N TYR A 162 -10.39 -5.06 -1.91
CA TYR A 162 -10.75 -6.47 -1.76
C TYR A 162 -10.84 -7.11 -3.13
N TRP A 163 -9.95 -8.05 -3.41
CA TRP A 163 -10.09 -8.94 -4.54
C TRP A 163 -10.97 -10.13 -4.17
N ASP A 164 -11.97 -10.41 -4.99
CA ASP A 164 -13.01 -11.41 -4.70
C ASP A 164 -12.62 -12.86 -4.93
N GLY A 165 -11.40 -13.12 -5.42
CA GLY A 165 -10.98 -14.46 -5.83
C GLY A 165 -11.41 -14.80 -7.26
N ALA A 166 -11.88 -13.83 -8.05
CA ALA A 166 -12.27 -14.02 -9.43
C ALA A 166 -12.01 -12.74 -10.24
N GLU A 167 -13.07 -12.03 -10.63
CA GLU A 167 -13.03 -11.00 -11.65
C GLU A 167 -12.98 -9.56 -11.13
N GLN A 168 -13.15 -9.34 -9.81
CA GLN A 168 -13.32 -7.97 -9.29
C GLN A 168 -12.39 -7.62 -8.15
N ILE A 169 -11.79 -6.43 -8.25
CA ILE A 169 -11.26 -5.68 -7.11
C ILE A 169 -12.28 -4.62 -6.71
N LYS A 170 -12.70 -4.64 -5.45
CA LYS A 170 -13.58 -3.64 -4.83
C LYS A 170 -12.75 -2.68 -3.99
N LEU A 171 -13.14 -1.42 -3.94
CA LEU A 171 -12.34 -0.35 -3.33
C LEU A 171 -13.14 0.50 -2.34
N TRP A 172 -12.51 0.91 -1.26
CA TRP A 172 -13.06 1.83 -0.26
C TRP A 172 -12.06 2.94 0.05
N HIS A 173 -12.59 4.13 0.24
CA HIS A 173 -11.88 5.32 0.72
C HIS A 173 -12.63 5.87 1.93
N ASP A 174 -11.96 5.98 3.08
CA ASP A 174 -12.54 6.38 4.36
C ASP A 174 -13.81 5.61 4.74
N GLY A 175 -13.88 4.33 4.32
CA GLY A 175 -15.03 3.46 4.53
C GLY A 175 -16.23 3.69 3.65
N VAL A 176 -16.12 4.57 2.66
CA VAL A 176 -17.08 4.71 1.58
C VAL A 176 -16.66 3.82 0.43
N TYR A 177 -17.58 2.99 -0.06
CA TYR A 177 -17.34 2.18 -1.26
C TYR A 177 -17.25 3.09 -2.48
N ILE A 178 -16.12 3.03 -3.19
CA ILE A 178 -15.83 3.89 -4.34
C ILE A 178 -16.20 3.20 -5.65
N GLY A 179 -15.99 1.90 -5.75
CA GLY A 179 -16.30 1.15 -6.96
C GLY A 179 -15.64 -0.21 -7.03
N ALA A 180 -15.78 -0.85 -8.18
CA ALA A 180 -15.10 -2.08 -8.52
C ALA A 180 -14.47 -1.99 -9.91
N ALA A 181 -13.38 -2.70 -10.11
CA ALA A 181 -12.69 -2.81 -11.40
C ALA A 181 -12.46 -4.28 -11.76
N ALA A 182 -12.39 -4.54 -13.07
CA ALA A 182 -12.07 -5.87 -13.58
C ALA A 182 -10.59 -6.21 -13.36
N THR A 183 -10.30 -7.49 -13.11
CA THR A 183 -8.97 -8.02 -12.80
C THR A 183 -8.16 -8.47 -14.02
N ALA A 184 -8.64 -8.18 -15.23
CA ALA A 184 -8.04 -8.67 -16.47
C ALA A 184 -6.57 -8.25 -16.71
N SER A 185 -6.07 -7.29 -15.94
CA SER A 185 -4.70 -6.78 -15.99
C SER A 185 -3.80 -7.26 -14.85
N ILE A 186 -4.23 -8.21 -14.01
CA ILE A 186 -3.46 -8.68 -12.84
C ILE A 186 -2.68 -9.94 -13.20
N ASP A 187 -1.38 -9.93 -12.91
CA ASP A 187 -0.60 -11.17 -12.95
C ASP A 187 -1.04 -12.13 -11.83
N GLN A 188 -1.43 -13.33 -12.24
CA GLN A 188 -1.83 -14.42 -11.34
C GLN A 188 -0.68 -15.35 -10.97
N THR A 189 0.54 -15.08 -11.44
CA THR A 189 1.68 -15.98 -11.24
C THR A 189 2.62 -15.52 -10.12
N ALA A 190 2.82 -14.21 -9.96
CA ALA A 190 3.71 -13.60 -8.99
C ALA A 190 3.26 -13.79 -7.53
N LYS A 191 4.26 -13.94 -6.65
CA LYS A 191 4.08 -13.82 -5.20
C LYS A 191 4.38 -12.38 -4.81
N MET A 192 3.47 -11.80 -4.04
CA MET A 192 3.50 -10.41 -3.64
C MET A 192 3.79 -10.25 -2.15
N ALA A 193 4.49 -9.17 -1.85
CA ALA A 193 4.78 -8.64 -0.53
C ALA A 193 3.83 -7.49 -0.20
N VAL A 194 3.63 -7.22 1.08
CA VAL A 194 3.03 -5.96 1.51
C VAL A 194 4.06 -4.86 1.31
N THR A 195 3.71 -3.83 0.57
CA THR A 195 4.63 -2.76 0.17
C THR A 195 4.14 -1.41 0.68
N LEU A 196 5.06 -0.63 1.23
CA LEU A 196 4.89 0.77 1.60
C LEU A 196 6.07 1.55 1.02
N ALA A 197 5.83 2.54 0.17
CA ALA A 197 6.90 3.27 -0.49
C ALA A 197 6.59 4.75 -0.63
N TYR A 198 7.64 5.55 -0.48
CA TYR A 198 7.63 7.00 -0.57
C TYR A 198 8.84 7.48 -1.37
N GLN A 199 8.64 8.47 -2.23
CA GLN A 199 9.70 9.18 -2.92
C GLN A 199 9.34 10.65 -3.10
N ASP A 200 10.29 11.55 -2.87
CA ASP A 200 10.19 12.97 -3.18
C ASP A 200 10.26 13.17 -4.70
N GLU A 201 9.41 14.02 -5.27
CA GLU A 201 9.48 14.33 -6.70
C GLU A 201 10.50 15.41 -7.05
N VAL A 202 10.87 15.46 -8.33
CA VAL A 202 11.74 16.51 -8.87
C VAL A 202 11.20 17.89 -8.54
N GLY A 203 12.04 18.74 -7.92
CA GLY A 203 11.70 20.10 -7.52
C GLY A 203 10.87 20.24 -6.23
N ASN A 204 10.56 19.14 -5.54
CA ASN A 204 9.73 19.15 -4.32
C ASN A 204 10.45 18.62 -3.07
N ALA A 205 11.78 18.54 -3.13
CA ALA A 205 12.59 17.99 -2.07
C ALA A 205 12.45 18.80 -0.76
N SER A 206 11.97 18.14 0.30
CA SER A 206 11.90 18.74 1.63
C SER A 206 12.34 17.69 2.66
N GLY A 207 13.29 18.03 3.53
CA GLY A 207 13.68 17.13 4.64
C GLY A 207 12.58 16.92 5.69
N THR A 208 11.38 17.47 5.49
CA THR A 208 10.23 17.40 6.38
C THR A 208 9.04 16.64 5.79
N THR A 209 9.18 16.12 4.57
CA THR A 209 8.14 15.36 3.86
C THR A 209 8.34 13.87 4.03
N GLY A 210 7.23 13.13 3.93
CA GLY A 210 7.27 11.68 4.08
C GLY A 210 5.88 11.04 4.07
N LEU A 211 5.86 9.73 4.06
CA LEU A 211 4.65 8.91 4.20
C LEU A 211 4.53 8.44 5.65
N ALA A 212 3.55 8.98 6.36
CA ALA A 212 3.20 8.45 7.68
C ALA A 212 2.18 7.32 7.52
N VAL A 213 2.44 6.19 8.17
CA VAL A 213 1.56 5.01 8.17
C VAL A 213 1.24 4.64 9.61
N ASP A 214 -0.06 4.57 9.93
CA ASP A 214 -0.57 4.16 11.24
C ASP A 214 -0.69 2.64 11.32
N TRP A 215 -1.36 2.03 10.35
CA TRP A 215 -1.47 0.58 10.27
C TRP A 215 -1.54 0.10 8.83
N VAL A 216 -1.12 -1.14 8.62
CA VAL A 216 -1.27 -1.86 7.37
C VAL A 216 -1.74 -3.28 7.64
N ARG A 217 -2.64 -3.78 6.79
CA ARG A 217 -3.24 -5.10 6.90
C ARG A 217 -3.34 -5.75 5.54
N ALA A 218 -2.97 -7.02 5.49
CA ALA A 218 -3.23 -7.87 4.35
C ALA A 218 -3.70 -9.24 4.84
N VAL A 219 -4.70 -9.81 4.18
CA VAL A 219 -5.27 -11.10 4.54
C VAL A 219 -5.63 -11.84 3.27
N GLN A 220 -5.26 -13.12 3.20
CA GLN A 220 -5.67 -14.01 2.15
C GLN A 220 -6.11 -15.36 2.70
N LEU A 221 -7.18 -15.89 2.11
CA LEU A 221 -7.62 -17.27 2.31
C LEU A 221 -7.12 -18.10 1.13
N LEU A 222 -6.18 -19.01 1.35
CA LEU A 222 -5.74 -19.94 0.30
C LEU A 222 -6.58 -21.21 0.32
N ASP A 223 -6.78 -21.83 -0.84
CA ASP A 223 -7.37 -23.17 -0.94
C ASP A 223 -6.38 -24.25 -0.43
N ALA A 224 -5.08 -24.07 -0.70
CA ALA A 224 -4.00 -24.91 -0.17
C ALA A 224 -2.68 -24.12 0.02
N ARG A 225 -1.85 -24.56 0.96
CA ARG A 225 -0.45 -24.10 1.08
C ARG A 225 0.44 -24.96 0.19
N ASN A 226 0.94 -24.37 -0.90
CA ASN A 226 1.91 -25.00 -1.80
C ASN A 226 3.33 -24.51 -1.52
#